data_AF-A0A924XUF0-F1
#
_entry.id   AF-A0A924XUF0-F1
#
_cell.length_a   1.000
_cell.length_b   1.000
_cell.length_c   1.000
_cell.angle_alpha   90.00
_cell.angle_beta   90.00
_cell.angle_gamma   90.00
#
_symmetry.space_group_name_H-M   'P 1'
#
loop_
_entity.id
_entity.type
_entity.pdbx_description
1 polymer ?
#
loop_
_entity_poly.entity_id
_entity_poly.type
_entity_poly.pdbx_seq_one_letter_code
_entity_poly.pdbx_strand_id
1 'polypeptide(L)'
;MSNLGLIACALLLEAAAGYPDALVRAIGHPVMWVGALIDRLDRAWNGEGDLPRTRRRRGVAAVLVLLSASVGSAMAVQALLNAILPPAAALLV
;
A
#
# COMPACT_ATOMS: atom_id res chain seq x y z
N MET A 1 -2.76 32.16 8.57
CA MET A 1 -1.65 31.94 7.60
C MET A 1 -0.43 31.34 8.31
N SER A 2 -0.62 30.37 9.21
CA SER A 2 0.40 29.98 10.19
C SER A 2 1.07 28.63 9.92
N ASN A 3 0.62 27.90 8.89
CA ASN A 3 1.07 26.52 8.62
C ASN A 3 1.87 26.40 7.31
N LEU A 4 2.02 27.50 6.55
CA LEU A 4 2.74 27.51 5.26
C LEU A 4 4.21 27.13 5.43
N GLY A 5 4.87 27.62 6.49
CA GLY A 5 6.26 27.24 6.79
C GLY A 5 6.41 25.76 7.14
N LEU A 6 5.45 25.20 7.89
CA LEU A 6 5.45 23.78 8.25
C LEU A 6 5.26 22.88 7.02
N ILE A 7 4.31 23.25 6.14
CA ILE A 7 4.06 22.53 4.89
C ILE A 7 5.27 22.62 3.96
N ALA A 8 5.90 23.80 3.84
CA ALA A 8 7.11 23.97 3.04
C ALA A 8 8.27 23.10 3.57
N CYS A 9 8.48 23.05 4.89
CA CYS A 9 9.48 22.17 5.50
C CYS A 9 9.15 20.69 5.30
N ALA A 10 7.89 20.29 5.43
CA ALA A 10 7.46 18.90 5.19
C ALA A 10 7.69 18.49 3.73
N LEU A 11 7.35 19.36 2.77
CA LEU A 11 7.58 19.12 1.34
C LEU A 11 9.08 19.06 1.01
N LEU A 12 9.91 19.89 1.64
CA LEU A 12 11.37 19.85 1.48
C LEU A 12 11.96 18.56 2.06
N LEU A 13 11.44 18.08 3.19
CA LEU A 13 11.85 16.82 3.79
C LEU A 13 11.39 15.62 2.94
N GLU A 14 10.16 15.61 2.41
CA GLU A 14 9.73 14.59 1.45
C GLU A 14 10.59 14.59 0.19
N ALA A 15 10.91 15.77 -0.35
CA ALA A 15 11.75 15.90 -1.54
C ALA A 15 13.20 15.47 -1.28
N ALA A 16 13.73 15.74 -0.09
CA ALA A 16 15.10 15.40 0.29
C ALA A 16 15.27 13.94 0.75
N ALA A 17 14.30 13.41 1.49
CA ALA A 17 14.32 12.03 1.95
C ALA A 17 13.93 11.05 0.83
N GLY A 18 13.00 11.45 -0.04
CA GLY A 18 12.43 10.58 -1.06
C GLY A 18 11.99 9.23 -0.49
N TYR A 19 11.81 8.22 -1.34
CA TYR A 19 11.87 6.85 -0.88
C TYR A 19 13.31 6.36 -1.04
N PRO A 20 14.08 6.13 0.02
CA PRO A 20 15.52 5.86 -0.09
C PRO A 20 15.79 4.62 -0.95
N ASP A 21 16.69 4.73 -1.93
CA ASP A 21 17.05 3.63 -2.84
C ASP A 21 17.53 2.38 -2.10
N ALA A 22 18.18 2.56 -0.94
CA ALA A 22 18.57 1.46 -0.07
C ALA A 22 17.37 0.67 0.46
N LEU A 23 16.25 1.34 0.75
CA LEU A 23 15.01 0.73 1.21
C LEU A 23 14.29 0.00 0.08
N VAL A 24 14.24 0.59 -1.12
CA VAL A 24 13.75 -0.09 -2.33
C VAL A 24 14.55 -1.36 -2.59
N ARG A 25 15.88 -1.30 -2.46
CA ARG A 25 16.73 -2.48 -2.66
C ARG A 25 16.58 -3.53 -1.55
N ALA A 26 16.31 -3.13 -0.32
CA ALA A 26 16.23 -4.05 0.81
C ALA A 26 14.90 -4.80 0.87
N ILE A 27 13.78 -4.09 0.76
CA ILE A 27 12.44 -4.66 0.93
C ILE A 27 11.57 -4.51 -0.33
N GLY A 28 11.91 -3.60 -1.23
CA GLY A 28 11.04 -3.23 -2.34
C GLY A 28 10.00 -2.20 -1.91
N HIS A 29 9.55 -1.39 -2.86
CA HIS A 29 8.47 -0.43 -2.68
C HIS A 29 7.13 -1.17 -2.58
N PRO A 30 6.24 -0.81 -1.63
CA PRO A 30 4.94 -1.48 -1.44
C PRO A 30 4.12 -1.62 -2.73
N VAL A 31 4.20 -0.62 -3.61
CA VAL A 31 3.53 -0.64 -4.93
C VAL A 31 4.00 -1.79 -5.82
N MET A 32 5.26 -2.21 -5.72
CA MET A 32 5.78 -3.34 -6.50
C MET A 32 5.20 -4.66 -6.03
N TRP A 33 4.95 -4.81 -4.73
CA TRP A 33 4.31 -6.01 -4.18
C TRP A 33 2.85 -6.11 -4.64
N VAL A 34 2.13 -4.99 -4.65
CA VAL A 34 0.75 -4.93 -5.17
C VAL A 34 0.74 -5.26 -6.67
N GLY A 35 1.66 -4.69 -7.45
CA GLY A 35 1.82 -5.02 -8.87
C GLY A 35 2.07 -6.52 -9.09
N ALA A 36 2.98 -7.12 -8.33
CA ALA A 36 3.25 -8.56 -8.40
C ALA A 36 2.03 -9.43 -8.00
N LEU A 37 1.22 -8.97 -7.05
CA LEU A 37 -0.03 -9.63 -6.67
C LEU A 37 -1.07 -9.54 -7.80
N ILE A 38 -1.24 -8.37 -8.42
CA ILE A 38 -2.12 -8.18 -9.57
C ILE A 38 -1.70 -9.12 -10.71
N ASP A 39 -0.41 -9.13 -11.06
CA ASP A 39 0.15 -10.00 -12.10
C ASP A 39 -0.12 -11.49 -11.85
N ARG A 40 -0.01 -11.94 -10.60
CA ARG A 40 -0.33 -13.32 -10.22
C ARG A 40 -1.82 -13.61 -10.33
N LEU A 41 -2.67 -12.68 -9.90
CA LEU A 41 -4.13 -12.81 -10.00
C LEU A 41 -4.58 -12.80 -11.46
N ASP A 42 -4.01 -11.95 -12.30
CA ASP A 42 -4.32 -11.86 -13.72
C ASP A 42 -3.98 -13.18 -14.43
N ARG A 43 -2.76 -13.70 -14.24
CA ARG A 43 -2.36 -15.00 -14.82
C ARG A 43 -3.19 -16.17 -14.30
N ALA A 44 -3.63 -16.14 -13.05
CA ALA A 44 -4.40 -17.23 -12.46
C ALA A 44 -5.89 -17.17 -12.83
N TRP A 45 -6.47 -15.97 -12.93
CA TRP A 45 -7.93 -15.76 -12.94
C TRP A 45 -8.45 -15.09 -14.22
N ASN A 46 -7.60 -14.65 -15.14
CA ASN A 46 -8.01 -14.04 -16.41
C ASN A 46 -7.66 -14.97 -17.59
N GLY A 47 -8.47 -16.01 -17.79
CA GLY A 47 -8.33 -16.94 -18.91
C GLY A 47 -9.11 -16.49 -20.15
N GLU A 48 -8.49 -16.57 -21.33
CA GLU A 48 -9.07 -16.12 -22.61
C GLU A 48 -10.34 -16.89 -23.03
N GLY A 49 -10.58 -18.08 -22.46
CA GLY A 49 -11.75 -18.92 -22.74
C GLY A 49 -12.93 -18.77 -21.78
N ASP A 50 -12.85 -17.88 -20.78
CA ASP A 50 -13.92 -17.74 -19.79
C ASP A 50 -15.17 -17.05 -20.36
N LEU A 51 -16.35 -17.55 -19.98
CA LEU A 51 -17.60 -16.85 -20.20
C LEU A 51 -17.57 -15.45 -19.56
N PRO A 52 -18.23 -14.42 -20.15
CA PRO A 52 -18.19 -13.05 -19.64
C PRO A 52 -18.59 -12.91 -18.15
N ARG A 53 -19.54 -13.74 -17.69
CA ARG A 53 -19.97 -13.79 -16.28
C ARG A 53 -18.87 -14.32 -15.35
N THR A 54 -18.15 -15.35 -15.76
CA THR A 54 -17.05 -15.94 -14.97
C THR A 54 -15.90 -14.95 -14.85
N ARG A 55 -15.54 -14.29 -15.96
CA ARG A 55 -14.52 -13.24 -15.99
C ARG A 55 -14.85 -12.08 -15.05
N ARG A 56 -16.12 -11.63 -15.03
CA ARG A 56 -16.57 -10.57 -14.10
C ARG A 56 -16.49 -11.00 -12.63
N ARG A 57 -16.90 -12.23 -12.30
CA ARG A 57 -16.81 -12.75 -10.92
C ARG A 57 -15.36 -12.85 -10.44
N ARG A 58 -14.46 -13.32 -11.31
CA ARG A 58 -13.03 -13.40 -11.04
C ARG A 58 -12.39 -12.02 -10.87
N GLY A 59 -12.79 -11.03 -11.68
CA GLY A 59 -12.38 -9.64 -11.50
C GLY A 59 -12.82 -9.06 -10.15
N VAL A 60 -14.08 -9.27 -9.75
CA VAL A 60 -14.57 -8.84 -8.42
C VAL A 60 -13.79 -9.52 -7.30
N ALA A 61 -13.54 -10.83 -7.42
CA ALA A 61 -12.71 -11.56 -6.45
C ALA A 61 -11.29 -10.97 -6.37
N ALA A 62 -10.67 -10.63 -7.50
CA ALA A 62 -9.32 -10.05 -7.53
C ALA A 62 -9.28 -8.71 -6.79
N VAL A 63 -10.27 -7.84 -7.04
CA VAL A 63 -10.39 -6.56 -6.32
C VAL A 63 -10.55 -6.78 -4.81
N LEU A 64 -11.39 -7.72 -4.40
CA LEU A 64 -11.57 -8.03 -2.98
C LEU A 64 -10.27 -8.51 -2.34
N VAL A 65 -9.50 -9.37 -3.02
CA VAL A 65 -8.19 -9.82 -2.53
C VAL A 65 -7.23 -8.64 -2.37
N LEU A 66 -7.15 -7.75 -3.35
CA LEU A 66 -6.27 -6.57 -3.30
C LEU A 66 -6.65 -5.62 -2.18
N LEU A 67 -7.95 -5.37 -1.99
CA LEU A 67 -8.46 -4.55 -0.89
C LEU A 67 -8.14 -5.18 0.46
N SER A 68 -8.44 -6.47 0.65
CA SER A 68 -8.14 -7.17 1.90
C SER A 68 -6.66 -7.20 2.21
N ALA A 69 -5.79 -7.41 1.21
CA ALA A 69 -4.34 -7.36 1.39
C ALA A 69 -3.88 -5.95 1.81
N SER A 70 -4.40 -4.91 1.14
CA SER A 70 -4.03 -3.51 1.42
C SER A 70 -4.49 -3.09 2.81
N VAL A 71 -5.77 -3.28 3.13
CA VAL A 71 -6.35 -2.94 4.45
C VAL A 71 -5.69 -3.77 5.55
N GLY A 72 -5.51 -5.07 5.34
CA GLY A 72 -4.87 -5.96 6.31
C GLY A 72 -3.43 -5.54 6.63
N SER A 73 -2.64 -5.20 5.60
CA SER A 73 -1.28 -4.71 5.80
C SER A 73 -1.24 -3.36 6.54
N ALA A 74 -2.11 -2.41 6.18
CA ALA A 74 -2.22 -1.13 6.86
C ALA A 74 -2.61 -1.30 8.34
N MET A 75 -3.62 -2.13 8.63
CA MET A 75 -4.06 -2.42 10.00
C MET A 75 -2.96 -3.10 10.82
N ALA A 76 -2.23 -4.05 10.24
CA ALA A 76 -1.13 -4.73 10.92
C ALA A 76 0.01 -3.76 11.27
N VAL A 77 0.40 -2.90 10.33
CA VAL A 77 1.42 -1.86 10.56
C VAL A 77 0.94 -0.86 11.62
N GLN A 78 -0.30 -0.38 11.52
CA GLN A 78 -0.88 0.53 12.52
C GLN A 78 -0.89 -0.10 13.92
N ALA A 79 -1.34 -1.35 14.04
CA ALA A 79 -1.40 -2.06 15.32
C ALA A 79 0.00 -2.24 15.92
N LEU A 80 1.00 -2.57 15.09
CA LEU A 80 2.38 -2.71 15.52
C LEU A 80 2.96 -1.37 16.00
N LEU A 81 2.74 -0.28 15.26
CA LEU A 81 3.20 1.05 15.64
C LEU A 81 2.55 1.51 16.95
N ASN A 82 1.24 1.31 17.12
CA ASN A 82 0.52 1.64 18.35
C ASN A 82 0.98 0.81 19.55
N ALA A 83 1.43 -0.43 19.33
CA ALA A 83 1.95 -1.29 20.40
C ALA A 83 3.36 -0.87 20.86
N ILE A 84 4.15 -0.25 19.98
CA ILE A 84 5.54 0.12 20.24
C ILE A 84 5.67 1.59 20.69
N LEU A 85 4.86 2.51 20.15
CA LEU A 85 4.96 3.93 20.49
C LEU A 85 4.18 4.28 21.77
N PRO A 86 4.71 5.18 22.62
CA PRO A 86 3.99 5.71 23.77
C PRO A 86 2.73 6.49 23.33
N PRO A 87 1.67 6.53 24.15
CA PRO A 87 0.34 7.03 23.78
C PRO A 87 0.30 8.46 23.21
N ALA A 88 1.27 9.31 23.56
CA ALA A 88 1.38 10.67 23.05
C ALA A 88 1.76 10.75 21.56
N ALA A 89 2.45 9.75 21.03
CA ALA A 89 2.83 9.70 19.62
C ALA A 89 1.83 8.93 18.75
N ALA A 90 0.98 8.09 19.36
CA ALA A 90 -0.13 7.41 18.69
C ALA A 90 -1.24 8.36 18.21
N LEU A 91 -1.30 9.60 18.71
CA LEU A 91 -2.24 10.63 18.23
C LEU A 91 -1.85 11.24 16.87
N LEU A 92 -0.65 10.94 16.36
CA LEU A 92 -0.12 11.49 15.10
C LEU A 92 -0.17 10.52 13.91
N VAL A 93 -0.64 9.28 14.12
CA VAL A 93 -0.77 8.23 13.08
C VAL A 93 -2.23 7.86 12.96
#